data_AF-A0A5E4L0U3-F1
#
_entry.id   AF-A0A5E4L0U3-F1
#
_cell.length_a   1.000
_cell.length_b   1.000
_cell.length_c   1.000
_cell.angle_alpha   90.00
_cell.angle_beta   90.00
_cell.angle_gamma   90.00
#
_symmetry.space_group_name_H-M   'P 1'
#
loop_
_entity.id
_entity.type
_entity.pdbx_description
1 polymer ?
#
loop_
_entity_poly.entity_id
_entity_poly.type
_entity_poly.pdbx_seq_one_letter_code
_entity_poly.pdbx_strand_id
1 'polypeptide(L)' 'MKKYLRNILYGFLAWLIPFVISVFFYTREGKLTIDIFLFKSIMIVVGSFSAAFLLVSYFKKINADYFKEGIIVGLTWLA' A
#
# COMPACT_ATOMS: atom_id res chain seq x y z
N MET A 1 10.12 16.09 -7.50
CA MET A 1 8.66 16.01 -7.28
C MET A 1 8.29 16.76 -6.01
N LYS A 2 7.19 17.52 -5.99
CA LYS A 2 6.69 18.15 -4.76
C LYS A 2 6.37 17.04 -3.74
N LYS A 3 6.72 17.26 -2.47
CA LYS A 3 6.58 16.28 -1.36
C LYS A 3 5.19 15.65 -1.26
N TYR A 4 4.15 16.48 -1.41
CA TYR A 4 2.75 16.06 -1.39
C TYR A 4 2.38 15.14 -2.57
N LEU A 5 2.89 15.42 -3.77
CA LEU A 5 2.65 14.56 -4.94
C LEU A 5 3.25 13.17 -4.74
N ARG A 6 4.44 13.10 -4.11
CA ARG A 6 5.07 11.82 -3.76
C ARG A 6 4.24 11.06 -2.73
N ASN A 7 3.70 11.75 -1.73
CA ASN A 7 2.86 11.13 -0.70
C ASN A 7 1.61 10.47 -1.32
N ILE A 8 0.89 11.20 -2.16
CA ILE A 8 -0.29 10.70 -2.87
C ILE A 8 0.09 9.51 -3.76
N LEU A 9 1.17 9.62 -4.52
CA LEU A 9 1.63 8.55 -5.39
C LEU A 9 1.97 7.28 -4.59
N TYR A 10 2.60 7.43 -3.42
CA TYR A 10 2.96 6.29 -2.59
C TYR A 10 1.73 5.65 -1.94
N GLY A 11 0.74 6.45 -1.51
CA GLY A 11 -0.54 5.91 -1.04
C GLY A 11 -1.27 5.14 -2.14
N PHE A 12 -1.31 5.71 -3.35
CA PHE A 12 -1.86 5.02 -4.52
C PHE A 12 -1.12 3.71 -4.83
N LEU A 13 0.21 3.69 -4.75
CA LEU A 13 1.01 2.47 -4.92
C LEU A 13 0.76 1.44 -3.81
N ALA A 14 0.59 1.89 -2.56
CA ALA A 14 0.30 1.01 -1.43
C ALA A 14 -1.02 0.25 -1.61
N TRP A 15 -2.01 0.87 -2.25
CA TRP A 15 -3.27 0.24 -2.65
C TRP A 15 -3.16 -0.58 -3.95
N LEU A 16 -2.47 -0.04 -4.96
CA LEU A 16 -2.34 -0.66 -6.27
C LEU A 16 -1.60 -2.00 -6.20
N ILE A 17 -0.59 -2.13 -5.33
CA ILE A 17 0.19 -3.37 -5.21
C ILE A 17 -0.69 -4.55 -4.79
N PRO A 18 -1.42 -4.53 -3.64
CA PRO A 18 -2.37 -5.57 -3.28
C PRO A 18 -3.43 -5.82 -4.37
N PHE A 19 -3.93 -4.76 -5.01
CA PHE A 19 -4.91 -4.88 -6.08
C PHE A 19 -4.36 -5.67 -7.27
N VAL A 20 -3.18 -5.31 -7.78
CA VAL A 20 -2.53 -6.03 -8.88
C VAL A 20 -2.23 -7.47 -8.49
N ILE A 21 -1.75 -7.71 -7.27
CA ILE A 21 -1.49 -9.06 -6.76
C ILE A 21 -2.79 -9.87 -6.69
N SER A 22 -3.92 -9.26 -6.32
CA SER A 22 -5.21 -9.94 -6.23
C SER A 22 -5.65 -10.53 -7.56
N VAL A 23 -5.39 -9.84 -8.69
CA VAL A 23 -5.79 -10.28 -10.04
C VAL A 23 -5.21 -11.67 -10.36
N PHE A 24 -4.02 -12.00 -9.88
CA PHE A 24 -3.39 -13.31 -10.12
C PHE A 24 -4.09 -14.47 -9.42
N PHE A 25 -4.93 -14.19 -8.41
CA PHE A 25 -5.68 -15.22 -7.68
C PHE A 25 -7.09 -15.44 -8.24
N TYR A 26 -7.52 -14.66 -9.23
CA TYR A 26 -8.84 -14.79 -9.86
C TYR A 26 -8.75 -15.42 -11.25
N THR A 27 -9.68 -16.31 -11.53
CA THR A 27 -9.92 -16.86 -12.88
C THR A 27 -10.55 -15.81 -13.79
N ARG A 28 -10.55 -16.06 -15.11
CA ARG A 28 -11.26 -15.21 -16.10
C ARG A 28 -12.77 -15.11 -15.84
N GLU A 29 -13.33 -16.09 -15.12
CA GLU A 29 -14.75 -16.14 -14.72
C GLU A 29 -15.03 -15.36 -13.42
N GLY A 30 -14.01 -14.76 -12.79
CA GLY A 30 -14.14 -14.04 -11.53
C GLY A 30 -14.23 -14.95 -10.29
N LYS A 31 -13.92 -16.24 -10.42
CA LYS A 31 -13.82 -17.17 -9.28
C LYS A 31 -12.42 -17.16 -8.69
N LEU A 32 -12.34 -17.22 -7.37
CA LEU A 32 -11.09 -17.37 -6.64
C LEU A 32 -10.49 -18.75 -6.89
N THR A 33 -9.19 -18.80 -7.18
CA THR A 33 -8.44 -20.04 -7.46
C THR A 33 -7.99 -20.78 -6.20
N ILE A 34 -8.01 -20.10 -5.06
CA ILE A 34 -7.58 -20.60 -3.76
C ILE A 34 -8.69 -20.41 -2.72
N ASP A 35 -8.49 -20.96 -1.52
CA ASP A 35 -9.40 -20.71 -0.39
C ASP A 35 -9.48 -19.21 -0.04
N ILE A 36 -10.68 -18.77 0.37
CA ILE A 36 -10.97 -17.36 0.68
C ILE A 36 -10.20 -16.85 1.91
N PHE A 37 -9.95 -17.69 2.91
CA PHE A 37 -9.19 -17.30 4.10
C PHE A 37 -7.70 -17.20 3.76
N LEU A 38 -7.19 -18.11 2.94
CA LEU A 38 -5.82 -18.03 2.45
C LEU A 38 -5.60 -16.76 1.63
N PHE A 39 -6.51 -16.45 0.71
CA PHE A 39 -6.45 -15.22 -0.08
C PHE A 39 -6.42 -13.97 0.81
N LYS A 40 -7.34 -13.86 1.78
CA LYS A 40 -7.38 -12.73 2.71
C LYS A 40 -6.08 -12.59 3.50
N SER A 41 -5.51 -13.71 3.95
CA SER A 41 -4.25 -13.73 4.69
C SER A 41 -3.09 -13.22 3.83
N ILE A 42 -3.01 -13.67 2.57
CA ILE A 42 -2.01 -13.17 1.61
C ILE A 42 -2.20 -11.67 1.37
N MET A 43 -3.44 -11.20 1.18
CA MET A 43 -3.71 -9.77 0.94
C MET A 43 -3.31 -8.90 2.14
N ILE A 44 -3.54 -9.36 3.37
CA ILE A 44 -3.09 -8.67 4.59
C ILE A 44 -1.56 -8.57 4.60
N VAL A 45 -0.85 -9.68 4.33
CA VAL A 45 0.62 -9.70 4.33
C VAL A 45 1.18 -8.80 3.23
N VAL A 46 0.66 -8.91 2.00
CA VAL A 46 1.09 -8.12 0.85
C VAL A 46 0.86 -6.63 1.08
N GLY A 47 -0.34 -6.25 1.56
CA GLY A 47 -0.66 -4.86 1.88
C GLY A 47 0.18 -4.29 3.03
N SER A 48 0.40 -5.07 4.09
CA SER A 48 1.25 -4.64 5.20
C SER A 48 2.69 -4.45 4.75
N PHE A 49 3.22 -5.38 3.96
CA PHE A 49 4.60 -5.34 3.47
C PHE A 49 4.83 -4.20 2.48
N SER A 50 3.91 -4.01 1.52
CA SER A 50 3.98 -2.92 0.54
C SER A 50 3.91 -1.55 1.22
N ALA A 51 2.96 -1.36 2.13
CA ALA A 51 2.80 -0.12 2.88
C ALA A 51 4.04 0.18 3.74
N ALA A 52 4.55 -0.82 4.48
CA ALA A 52 5.75 -0.66 5.29
C ALA A 52 6.98 -0.29 4.44
N PHE A 53 7.18 -0.97 3.30
CA PHE A 53 8.28 -0.67 2.39
C PHE A 53 8.20 0.75 1.83
N LEU A 54 7.01 1.17 1.40
CA LEU A 54 6.78 2.51 0.86
C LEU A 54 6.93 3.61 1.93
N LEU A 55 6.46 3.37 3.15
CA LEU A 55 6.65 4.26 4.29
C LEU A 55 8.13 4.48 4.59
N VAL A 56 8.89 3.39 4.75
CA VAL A 56 10.34 3.47 4.99
C VAL A 56 11.04 4.24 3.87
N SER A 57 10.68 3.96 2.61
CA SER A 57 11.22 4.67 1.44
C SER A 57 10.86 6.16 1.42
N TYR A 58 9.64 6.52 1.84
CA TYR A 58 9.19 7.92 1.92
C TYR A 58 9.94 8.69 3.00
N PHE A 59 10.06 8.11 4.19
CA PHE A 59 10.70 8.73 5.35
C PHE A 59 12.21 8.87 5.23
N LYS A 60 12.89 7.98 4.49
CA LYS A 60 14.31 8.14 4.13
C LYS A 60 14.65 9.46 3.43
N LYS A 61 13.66 10.13 2.85
CA LYS A 61 13.82 11.40 2.13
C LYS A 61 13.27 12.60 2.91
N ILE A 62 12.96 12.41 4.20
CA ILE A 62 12.49 13.47 5.11
C ILE A 62 13.58 13.72 6.14
N ASN A 63 14.00 14.98 6.28
CA ASN A 63 15.11 15.37 7.14
C ASN A 63 14.66 16.12 8.42
N ALA A 64 13.36 16.39 8.58
CA ALA A 64 12.79 17.12 9.72
C ALA A 64 11.29 16.80 9.92
N ASP A 65 10.77 17.06 11.11
CA ASP A 65 9.35 16.99 11.48
C ASP A 65 8.65 15.64 11.25
N TYR A 66 9.32 14.54 11.61
CA TYR A 66 8.84 13.16 11.40
C TYR A 66 7.40 12.92 11.92
N PHE A 67 7.04 13.50 13.07
CA PHE A 67 5.71 13.32 13.66
C PHE A 67 4.61 13.98 12.81
N LYS A 68 4.80 15.23 12.41
CA LYS A 68 3.86 15.96 11.55
C LYS A 68 3.70 15.26 10.19
N GLU A 69 4.81 14.79 9.65
CA GLU A 69 4.83 14.06 8.39
C GLU A 69 4.14 12.70 8.48
N GLY A 70 4.29 11.98 9.59
CA GLY A 70 3.55 10.76 9.86
C GLY A 70 2.04 10.97 9.86
N ILE A 71 1.56 12.03 10.51
CA ILE A 71 0.13 12.35 10.53
C ILE A 71 -0.37 12.66 9.11
N ILE A 72 0.34 13.48 8.34
CA ILE A 72 -0.05 13.84 6.97
C ILE A 72 -0.10 12.60 6.08
N VAL A 73 0.92 11.75 6.13
CA VAL A 73 0.98 10.49 5.37
C VAL A 73 -0.18 9.56 5.77
N GLY A 74 -0.36 9.33 7.07
CA GLY A 74 -1.42 8.48 7.59
C GLY A 74 -2.81 8.94 7.16
N LEU A 75 -3.12 10.23 7.27
CA LEU A 75 -4.39 10.79 6.82
C LEU A 75 -4.57 10.68 5.30
N THR A 76 -3.49 10.88 4.53
CA THR A 76 -3.56 10.81 3.06
C THR A 76 -3.77 9.38 2.57
N TRP A 77 -3.25 8.37 3.28
CA TRP A 77 -3.35 6.97 2.86
C TRP A 77 -4.60 6.27 3.42
N LEU A 78 -5.24 6.86 4.42
CA LEU A 78 -6.50 6.38 4.97
C LEU A 78 -7.73 6.88 4.19
N ALA A 79 -7.61 8.03 3.52
CA ALA A 79 -8.63 8.62 2.66
C ALA A 79 -8.79 7.86 1.33
#